data_AF-A0A1H1T2Y7-F1
#
_entry.id   AF-A0A1H1T2Y7-F1
#
_cell.length_a   1.000
_cell.length_b   1.000
_cell.length_c   1.000
_cell.angle_alpha   90.00
_cell.angle_beta   90.00
_cell.angle_gamma   90.00
#
_symmetry.space_group_name_H-M   'P 1'
#
loop_
_entity.id
_entity.type
_entity.pdbx_description
1 polymer ?
#
loop_
_entity_poly.entity_id
_entity_poly.type
_entity_poly.pdbx_seq_one_letter_code
_entity_poly.pdbx_strand_id
1 'polypeptide(L)'
;MRPEDVVPQHDLSPAAWLLGELTRPGPLVRHTTTPERCWCTFWEGFALPPAWDRAPRLRFPHRDQLLFEAPLSELEAVTEAFGRVGYAEPTLWWPEDRAWVVHWEVDSDATYAACPGPAAADLVAAGIGAHEVDGADAITLEG
;
A
#
# COMPACT_ATOMS: atom_id res chain seq x y z
N MET A 1 9.70 -13.73 26.77
CA MET A 1 8.94 -12.60 26.23
C MET A 1 7.85 -12.29 27.24
N ARG A 2 7.96 -11.15 27.92
CA ARG A 2 6.99 -10.73 28.94
C ARG A 2 5.86 -9.95 28.26
N PRO A 3 4.62 -9.95 28.80
CA PRO A 3 3.49 -9.21 28.21
C PRO A 3 3.77 -7.72 27.97
N GLU A 4 4.63 -7.12 28.80
CA GLU A 4 5.10 -5.75 28.69
C GLU A 4 6.14 -5.49 27.58
N ASP A 5 6.69 -6.54 26.96
CA ASP A 5 7.60 -6.44 25.81
C ASP A 5 6.82 -6.33 24.48
N VAL A 6 5.49 -6.38 24.52
CA VAL A 6 4.62 -6.15 23.37
C VAL A 6 4.55 -4.64 23.14
N VAL A 7 5.31 -4.14 22.16
CA VAL A 7 5.12 -2.78 21.63
C VAL A 7 3.63 -2.62 21.33
N PRO A 8 2.96 -1.56 21.83
CA PRO A 8 1.56 -1.33 21.50
C PRO A 8 1.43 -1.36 19.99
N GLN A 9 0.68 -2.32 19.47
CA GLN A 9 0.28 -2.29 18.07
C GLN A 9 -0.39 -0.93 17.90
N HIS A 10 0.19 -0.06 17.09
CA HIS A 10 -0.54 1.11 16.61
C HIS A 10 -1.91 0.59 16.14
N ASP A 11 -2.99 1.31 16.44
CA ASP A 11 -4.37 0.90 16.08
C ASP A 11 -4.54 0.65 14.56
N LEU A 12 -3.52 0.97 13.76
CA LEU A 12 -3.31 0.63 12.36
C LEU A 12 -1.93 -0.02 12.17
N SER A 13 -1.84 -1.02 11.31
CA SER A 13 -0.54 -1.54 10.83
C SER A 13 0.30 -0.44 10.15
N PRO A 14 1.62 -0.63 10.02
CA PRO A 14 2.48 0.32 9.32
C PRO A 14 2.00 0.69 7.91
N ALA A 15 1.41 -0.26 7.15
CA ALA A 15 0.89 0.03 5.82
C ALA A 15 -0.44 0.78 5.84
N ALA A 16 -1.34 0.49 6.79
CA ALA A 16 -2.58 1.25 6.92
C ALA A 16 -2.30 2.70 7.34
N TRP A 17 -1.30 2.93 8.20
CA TRP A 17 -0.81 4.27 8.51
C TRP A 17 -0.19 4.96 7.28
N LEU A 18 0.73 4.28 6.58
CA LEU A 18 1.40 4.83 5.40
C LEU A 18 0.42 5.12 4.25
N LEU A 19 -0.58 4.26 4.05
CA LEU A 19 -1.67 4.50 3.10
C LEU A 19 -2.38 5.81 3.43
N GLY A 20 -2.70 6.07 4.70
CA GLY A 20 -3.30 7.33 5.14
C GLY A 20 -2.42 8.55 4.82
N GLU A 21 -1.13 8.49 5.18
CA GLU A 21 -0.16 9.57 4.92
C GLU A 21 0.06 9.85 3.44
N LEU A 22 -0.01 8.81 2.59
CA LEU A 22 0.17 8.93 1.15
C LEU A 22 -1.09 9.41 0.42
N THR A 23 -2.28 9.25 1.02
CA THR A 23 -3.56 9.46 0.33
C THR A 23 -4.44 10.57 0.91
N ARG A 24 -4.17 11.12 2.12
CA ARG A 24 -4.90 12.28 2.70
C ARG A 24 -4.03 13.54 2.89
N PRO A 25 -4.49 14.67 2.32
CA PRO A 25 -3.91 15.15 1.06
C PRO A 25 -2.41 14.83 1.00
N GLY A 26 -2.11 13.57 0.68
CA GLY A 26 -0.76 13.06 0.73
C GLY A 26 0.06 13.51 -0.47
N PRO A 27 1.40 13.36 -0.40
CA PRO A 27 2.30 13.80 -1.45
C PRO A 27 1.96 13.26 -2.84
N LEU A 28 1.38 12.05 -2.93
CA LEU A 28 1.06 11.41 -4.21
C LEU A 28 -0.25 11.92 -4.86
N VAL A 29 -1.17 12.47 -4.07
CA VAL A 29 -2.47 12.96 -4.57
C VAL A 29 -2.28 14.07 -5.62
N ARG A 30 -1.29 14.95 -5.42
CA ARG A 30 -0.99 16.06 -6.34
C ARG A 30 -0.31 15.63 -7.64
N HIS A 31 0.11 14.37 -7.74
CA HIS A 31 0.83 13.81 -8.89
C HIS A 31 -0.02 12.86 -9.71
N THR A 32 -1.35 12.97 -9.63
CA THR A 32 -2.26 12.26 -10.52
C THR A 32 -3.36 13.18 -11.04
N THR A 33 -3.81 12.91 -12.25
CA THR A 33 -4.94 13.54 -12.92
C THR A 33 -6.24 12.76 -12.76
N THR A 34 -6.20 11.55 -12.17
CA THR A 34 -7.35 10.67 -11.98
C THR A 34 -7.49 10.21 -10.51
N PRO A 35 -7.50 11.11 -9.50
CA PRO A 35 -7.60 10.73 -8.09
C PRO A 35 -8.92 10.03 -7.74
N GLU A 36 -9.97 10.23 -8.53
CA GLU A 36 -11.27 9.58 -8.37
C GLU A 36 -11.26 8.10 -8.78
N ARG A 37 -10.20 7.63 -9.43
CA ARG A 37 -10.10 6.28 -9.97
C ARG A 37 -8.73 5.68 -9.69
N CYS A 38 -8.63 5.00 -8.56
CA CYS A 38 -7.46 4.24 -8.17
C CYS A 38 -7.77 2.74 -8.15
N TRP A 39 -6.76 1.96 -8.45
CA TRP A 39 -6.75 0.53 -8.31
C TRP A 39 -6.03 0.16 -7.03
N CYS A 40 -6.51 -0.85 -6.34
CA CYS A 40 -5.81 -1.47 -5.22
C CYS A 40 -5.95 -2.98 -5.26
N THR A 41 -5.02 -3.67 -4.62
CA THR A 41 -4.97 -5.12 -4.71
C THR A 41 -4.81 -5.78 -3.37
N PHE A 42 -5.52 -6.88 -3.14
CA PHE A 42 -5.45 -7.65 -1.89
C PHE A 42 -5.11 -9.10 -2.19
N TRP A 43 -4.24 -9.70 -1.39
CA TRP A 43 -3.86 -11.09 -1.58
C TRP A 43 -5.06 -12.02 -1.39
N GLU A 44 -5.31 -12.92 -2.35
CA GLU A 44 -6.43 -13.87 -2.26
C GLU A 44 -6.31 -14.87 -1.09
N GLY A 45 -5.11 -14.99 -0.49
CA GLY A 45 -4.86 -15.85 0.67
C GLY A 45 -5.35 -15.27 2.00
N PHE A 46 -5.77 -14.00 2.03
CA PHE A 46 -6.45 -13.43 3.20
C PHE A 46 -7.84 -14.06 3.39
N ALA A 47 -8.36 -14.03 4.62
CA ALA A 47 -9.70 -14.54 4.95
C ALA A 47 -10.80 -13.58 4.43
N LEU A 48 -10.90 -13.46 3.11
CA LEU A 48 -11.78 -12.51 2.45
C LEU A 48 -13.25 -13.01 2.41
N PRO A 49 -14.24 -12.09 2.35
CA PRO A 49 -15.64 -12.44 2.18
C PRO A 49 -15.88 -13.25 0.88
N PRO A 50 -16.76 -14.28 0.91
CA PRO A 50 -17.09 -15.08 -0.29
C PRO A 50 -17.62 -14.26 -1.48
N ALA A 51 -18.16 -13.07 -1.22
CA ALA A 51 -18.62 -12.15 -2.27
C ALA A 51 -17.50 -11.74 -3.24
N TRP A 52 -16.22 -11.86 -2.85
CA TRP A 52 -15.07 -11.41 -3.63
C TRP A 52 -14.37 -12.52 -4.41
N ASP A 53 -14.84 -13.78 -4.32
CA ASP A 53 -14.27 -14.92 -5.07
C ASP A 53 -14.20 -14.65 -6.58
N ARG A 54 -15.13 -13.84 -7.10
CA ARG A 54 -15.26 -13.48 -8.51
C ARG A 54 -14.52 -12.20 -8.91
N ALA A 55 -13.84 -11.53 -7.98
CA ALA A 55 -13.07 -10.34 -8.31
C ALA A 55 -11.97 -10.68 -9.35
N PRO A 56 -11.66 -9.76 -10.27
CA PRO A 56 -10.54 -9.92 -11.19
C PRO A 56 -9.24 -10.17 -10.42
N ARG A 57 -8.32 -10.93 -11.01
CA ARG A 57 -7.03 -11.27 -10.41
C ARG A 57 -5.88 -10.75 -11.24
N LEU A 58 -4.96 -10.03 -10.60
CA LEU A 58 -3.60 -9.87 -11.11
C LEU A 58 -2.77 -11.08 -10.69
N ARG A 59 -2.12 -11.70 -11.67
CA ARG A 59 -1.35 -12.92 -11.44
C ARG A 59 0.08 -12.58 -11.04
N PHE A 60 0.47 -13.07 -9.87
CA PHE A 60 1.84 -12.97 -9.35
C PHE A 60 2.32 -14.35 -8.95
N PRO A 61 3.63 -14.65 -9.05
CA PRO A 61 4.17 -15.91 -8.55
C PRO A 61 3.73 -16.15 -7.09
N HIS A 62 2.97 -17.21 -6.86
CA HIS A 62 2.54 -17.69 -5.54
C HIS A 62 1.60 -16.76 -4.74
N ARG A 63 1.19 -15.60 -5.29
CA ARG A 63 0.49 -14.54 -4.56
C ARG A 63 -0.50 -13.79 -5.45
N ASP A 64 -1.45 -14.49 -6.05
CA ASP A 64 -2.47 -13.83 -6.86
C ASP A 64 -3.24 -12.78 -6.06
N GLN A 65 -3.43 -11.62 -6.69
CA GLN A 65 -3.97 -10.45 -6.04
C GLN A 65 -5.36 -10.13 -6.62
N LEU A 66 -6.38 -10.06 -5.76
CA LEU A 66 -7.70 -9.57 -6.14
C LEU A 66 -7.63 -8.07 -6.41
N LEU A 67 -8.21 -7.63 -7.52
CA LEU A 67 -8.17 -6.25 -8.00
C LEU A 67 -9.49 -5.53 -7.69
N PHE A 68 -9.39 -4.34 -7.09
CA PHE A 68 -10.51 -3.46 -6.79
C PHE A 68 -10.23 -2.06 -7.31
N GLU A 69 -11.31 -1.31 -7.55
CA GLU A 69 -11.29 0.09 -7.94
C GLU A 69 -11.96 0.92 -6.84
N ALA A 70 -11.33 2.03 -6.44
CA ALA A 70 -11.90 3.01 -5.52
C ALA A 70 -11.23 4.38 -5.70
N PRO A 71 -11.91 5.49 -5.36
CA PRO A 71 -11.26 6.79 -5.26
C PRO A 71 -10.10 6.78 -4.26
N LEU A 72 -9.07 7.58 -4.50
CA LEU A 72 -7.92 7.71 -3.60
C LEU A 72 -8.35 8.10 -2.18
N SER A 73 -9.36 8.95 -2.07
CA SER A 73 -9.95 9.39 -0.80
C SER A 73 -10.67 8.29 -0.02
N GLU A 74 -11.00 7.17 -0.67
CA GLU A 74 -11.74 6.04 -0.09
C GLU A 74 -10.85 4.82 0.17
N LEU A 75 -9.58 4.81 -0.29
CA LEU A 75 -8.69 3.65 -0.12
C LEU A 75 -8.49 3.23 1.33
N GLU A 76 -8.47 4.18 2.27
CA GLU A 76 -8.40 3.87 3.71
C GLU A 76 -9.66 3.15 4.20
N ALA A 77 -10.84 3.62 3.80
CA ALA A 77 -12.11 2.98 4.17
C ALA A 77 -12.25 1.59 3.53
N VAL A 78 -11.76 1.42 2.30
CA VAL A 78 -11.65 0.11 1.66
C VAL A 78 -10.71 -0.78 2.48
N THR A 79 -9.52 -0.31 2.82
CA THR A 79 -8.56 -1.08 3.62
C THR A 79 -9.12 -1.47 4.99
N GLU A 80 -9.82 -0.56 5.68
CA GLU A 80 -10.48 -0.85 6.95
C GLU A 80 -11.57 -1.93 6.81
N ALA A 81 -12.35 -1.90 5.73
CA ALA A 81 -13.36 -2.91 5.46
C ALA A 81 -12.74 -4.30 5.28
N PHE A 82 -11.56 -4.39 4.66
CA PHE A 82 -10.77 -5.62 4.55
C PHE A 82 -10.13 -6.01 5.90
N GLY A 83 -9.63 -5.03 6.65
CA GLY A 83 -9.06 -5.21 7.99
C GLY A 83 -10.03 -5.83 9.03
N ARG A 84 -11.34 -5.56 8.87
CA ARG A 84 -12.39 -6.11 9.73
C ARG A 84 -12.62 -7.62 9.58
N VAL A 85 -12.12 -8.22 8.50
CA VAL A 85 -12.21 -9.67 8.23
C VAL A 85 -10.86 -10.40 8.41
N GLY A 86 -9.77 -9.68 8.70
CA GLY A 86 -8.44 -10.20 9.01
C GLY A 86 -7.35 -9.14 8.80
N TYR A 87 -6.06 -9.49 8.98
CA TYR A 87 -4.96 -8.62 8.54
C TYR A 87 -4.94 -8.58 7.00
N ALA A 88 -5.56 -7.56 6.41
CA ALA A 88 -5.68 -7.43 4.96
C ALA A 88 -5.47 -5.97 4.54
N GLU A 89 -4.24 -5.67 4.17
CA GLU A 89 -3.82 -4.41 3.56
C GLU A 89 -3.64 -4.57 2.05
N PRO A 90 -3.78 -3.47 1.29
CA PRO A 90 -3.49 -3.51 -0.13
C PRO A 90 -1.99 -3.72 -0.37
N THR A 91 -1.64 -4.73 -1.17
CA THR A 91 -0.26 -4.99 -1.59
C THR A 91 0.20 -3.97 -2.64
N LEU A 92 -0.69 -3.56 -3.55
CA LEU A 92 -0.42 -2.50 -4.52
C LEU A 92 -1.56 -1.50 -4.57
N TRP A 93 -1.24 -0.25 -4.88
CA TRP A 93 -2.22 0.73 -5.34
C TRP A 93 -1.62 1.76 -6.30
N TRP A 94 -2.44 2.21 -7.27
CA TRP A 94 -2.04 3.18 -8.30
C TRP A 94 -3.28 3.89 -8.90
N PRO A 95 -3.17 5.12 -9.39
CA PRO A 95 -4.23 5.81 -10.12
C PRO A 95 -4.38 5.28 -11.55
N GLU A 96 -5.55 5.48 -12.17
CA GLU A 96 -5.84 5.07 -13.55
C GLU A 96 -4.81 5.60 -14.57
N ASP A 97 -4.34 6.83 -14.38
CA ASP A 97 -3.31 7.44 -15.23
C ASP A 97 -1.89 6.88 -15.02
N ARG A 98 -1.71 5.94 -14.08
CA ARG A 98 -0.43 5.28 -13.74
C ARG A 98 0.70 6.24 -13.44
N ALA A 99 0.39 7.44 -12.94
CA ALA A 99 1.40 8.43 -12.64
C ALA A 99 2.35 7.99 -11.52
N TRP A 100 1.95 7.04 -10.68
CA TRP A 100 2.79 6.39 -9.67
C TRP A 100 2.20 5.02 -9.31
N VAL A 101 2.97 4.17 -8.64
CA VAL A 101 2.47 2.94 -8.00
C VAL A 101 3.19 2.76 -6.68
N VAL A 102 2.45 2.35 -5.65
CA VAL A 102 3.01 1.97 -4.36
C VAL A 102 2.84 0.47 -4.17
N HIS A 103 3.88 -0.17 -3.66
CA HIS A 103 3.93 -1.59 -3.30
C HIS A 103 4.32 -1.72 -1.84
N TRP A 104 3.44 -2.34 -1.06
CA TRP A 104 3.69 -2.79 0.30
C TRP A 104 3.58 -4.31 0.35
N GLU A 105 4.43 -4.95 1.15
CA GLU A 105 4.43 -6.40 1.30
C GLU A 105 4.80 -6.75 2.75
N VAL A 106 4.12 -7.76 3.32
CA VAL A 106 4.18 -8.09 4.75
C VAL A 106 5.54 -8.62 5.21
N ASP A 107 6.25 -9.30 4.33
CA ASP A 107 7.60 -9.83 4.48
C ASP A 107 8.68 -8.79 4.08
N SER A 108 8.30 -7.55 3.71
CA SER A 108 9.23 -6.48 3.33
C SER A 108 9.45 -5.45 4.45
N ASP A 109 10.72 -5.07 4.63
CA ASP A 109 11.12 -4.03 5.60
C ASP A 109 10.82 -2.60 5.10
N ALA A 110 10.39 -2.45 3.84
CA ALA A 110 10.17 -1.15 3.22
C ALA A 110 8.93 -1.14 2.32
N THR A 111 8.37 0.05 2.12
CA THR A 111 7.37 0.30 1.07
C THR A 111 8.05 0.96 -0.12
N TYR A 112 7.74 0.47 -1.32
CA TYR A 112 8.32 0.98 -2.55
C TYR A 112 7.31 1.83 -3.30
N ALA A 113 7.72 3.02 -3.73
CA ALA A 113 6.93 3.88 -4.59
C ALA A 113 7.68 4.16 -5.89
N ALA A 114 7.17 3.65 -7.01
CA ALA A 114 7.66 4.06 -8.32
C ALA A 114 6.89 5.31 -8.74
N CYS A 115 7.59 6.44 -8.87
CA CYS A 115 6.98 7.74 -9.14
C CYS A 115 7.96 8.70 -9.84
N PRO A 116 7.46 9.81 -10.45
CA PRO A 116 8.29 10.85 -11.02
C PRO A 116 9.13 11.59 -9.96
N GLY A 117 10.26 12.18 -10.37
CA GLY A 117 11.15 12.93 -9.48
C GLY A 117 10.45 13.98 -8.58
N PRO A 118 9.52 14.80 -9.09
CA PRO A 118 8.75 15.72 -8.24
C PRO A 118 7.95 15.01 -7.13
N ALA A 119 7.34 13.85 -7.42
CA ALA A 119 6.64 13.03 -6.44
C ALA A 119 7.60 12.42 -5.41
N ALA A 120 8.77 11.95 -5.84
CA ALA A 120 9.81 11.45 -4.95
C ALA A 120 10.30 12.53 -3.97
N ALA A 121 10.59 13.74 -4.46
CA ALA A 121 11.01 14.87 -3.63
C ALA A 121 9.95 15.23 -2.58
N ASP A 122 8.69 15.15 -2.97
CA ASP A 122 7.53 15.41 -2.12
C ASP A 122 7.30 14.34 -1.05
N LEU A 123 7.59 13.07 -1.35
CA LEU A 123 7.62 11.97 -0.39
C LEU A 123 8.74 12.17 0.65
N VAL A 124 9.95 12.51 0.19
CA VAL A 124 11.09 12.78 1.08
C VAL A 124 10.80 13.96 1.99
N ALA A 125 10.22 15.03 1.45
CA ALA A 125 9.86 16.23 2.20
C ALA A 125 8.75 15.99 3.25
N ALA A 126 7.91 14.97 3.06
CA ALA A 126 6.87 14.60 4.02
C ALA A 126 7.43 13.99 5.32
N GLY A 127 8.73 13.68 5.39
CA GLY A 127 9.37 13.17 6.60
C GLY A 127 9.07 11.70 6.92
N ILE A 128 8.48 10.96 5.97
CA ILE A 128 8.11 9.55 6.09
C ILE A 128 9.29 8.56 5.97
N GLY A 129 10.54 9.02 6.20
CA GLY A 129 11.74 8.19 6.07
C GLY A 129 11.98 7.65 4.65
N ALA A 130 11.63 8.43 3.63
CA ALA A 130 11.81 8.03 2.23
C ALA A 130 13.23 8.29 1.73
N HIS A 131 13.75 7.36 0.93
CA HIS A 131 15.01 7.46 0.22
C HIS A 131 14.80 7.12 -1.26
N GLU A 132 15.44 7.88 -2.15
CA GLU A 132 15.47 7.53 -3.57
C GLU A 132 16.37 6.30 -3.75
N VAL A 133 15.88 5.32 -4.50
CA VAL A 133 16.57 4.08 -4.82
C VAL A 133 16.48 3.80 -6.31
N ASP A 134 17.47 3.10 -6.86
CA ASP A 134 17.50 2.64 -8.23
C ASP A 134 17.45 1.10 -8.34
N GLY A 135 17.35 0.58 -9.56
CA GLY A 135 17.19 -0.86 -9.80
C GLY A 135 18.42 -1.73 -9.43
N ALA A 136 19.55 -1.12 -9.08
CA ALA A 136 20.75 -1.78 -8.62
C ALA A 136 20.88 -1.79 -7.08
N ASP A 137 20.04 -1.04 -6.36
CA ASP A 137 20.06 -1.03 -4.90
C ASP A 137 19.59 -2.37 -4.32
N ALA A 138 20.34 -2.86 -3.33
CA ALA A 138 19.97 -4.07 -2.61
C ALA A 138 18.74 -3.80 -1.73
N ILE A 139 17.70 -4.60 -1.94
CA ILE A 139 16.40 -4.49 -1.27
C ILE A 139 16.44 -5.19 0.12
N THR A 140 17.40 -6.09 0.34
CA THR A 140 17.60 -6.79 1.61
C THR A 140 18.61 -6.05 2.48
N LEU A 141 18.23 -5.72 3.71
CA LEU A 141 19.20 -5.48 4.77
C LEU A 141 19.86 -6.83 5.11
N GLU A 142 21.08 -7.06 4.63
CA GLU A 142 21.86 -8.20 5.15
C GLU A 142 22.11 -7.95 6.63
N GLY A 143 21.59 -8.85 7.47
CA GLY A 143 21.80 -8.88 8.93
C GLY A 143 23.15 -9.45 9.33
#